data_AF-A0A7W7RMF7-F1
#
_entry.id   AF-A0A7W7RMF7-F1
#
_cell.length_a   1.000
_cell.length_b   1.000
_cell.length_c   1.000
_cell.angle_alpha   90.00
_cell.angle_beta   90.00
_cell.angle_gamma   90.00
#
_symmetry.space_group_name_H-M   'P 1'
#
loop_
_entity.id
_entity.type
_entity.pdbx_description
1 polymer ?
#
loop_
_entity_poly.entity_id
_entity_poly.type
_entity_poly.pdbx_seq_one_letter_code
_entity_poly.pdbx_strand_id
1 'polypeptide(L)'
;MLEASDLDWSIVRATMLTDTPPVGAVHTDFEADATGGDWKLGRADYAMALLDIVEDDTMVRRAVGVCGQRIRPRTTRIGAR
;
A
#
# COMPACT_ATOMS: atom_id res chain seq x y z
N MET A 1 -13.98 -18.94 6.62
CA MET A 1 -13.75 -17.52 6.29
C MET A 1 -12.85 -16.96 7.37
N LEU A 2 -11.74 -16.27 7.03
CA LEU A 2 -10.84 -15.68 8.04
C LEU A 2 -11.60 -14.74 8.99
N GLU A 3 -12.49 -13.92 8.45
CA GLU A 3 -13.30 -12.97 9.21
C GLU A 3 -14.20 -13.61 10.30
N ALA A 4 -14.65 -14.84 10.07
CA ALA A 4 -15.50 -15.58 10.99
C ALA A 4 -14.72 -16.41 12.02
N SER A 5 -13.39 -16.34 12.01
CA SER A 5 -12.53 -17.06 12.94
C SER A 5 -12.17 -16.21 14.17
N ASP A 6 -11.68 -16.89 15.20
CA ASP A 6 -11.15 -16.28 16.42
C ASP A 6 -9.65 -15.92 16.30
N LEU A 7 -9.09 -15.97 15.09
CA LEU A 7 -7.71 -15.56 14.86
C LEU A 7 -7.58 -14.04 14.86
N ASP A 8 -6.41 -13.57 15.29
CA ASP A 8 -5.96 -12.20 15.04
C ASP A 8 -5.46 -12.13 13.59
N TRP A 9 -6.38 -11.80 12.68
CA TRP A 9 -6.09 -11.73 11.25
C TRP A 9 -6.01 -10.29 10.77
N SER A 10 -5.18 -10.06 9.75
CA SER A 10 -5.21 -8.84 8.93
C SER A 10 -5.21 -9.26 7.46
N ILE A 11 -6.09 -8.68 6.66
CA ILE A 11 -6.17 -8.96 5.22
C ILE A 11 -5.60 -7.76 4.47
N VAL A 12 -4.42 -7.93 3.89
CA VAL A 12 -3.74 -6.88 3.13
C VAL A 12 -3.94 -7.15 1.64
N ARG A 13 -4.61 -6.22 0.94
CA ARG A 13 -5.05 -6.39 -0.44
C ARG A 13 -4.20 -5.52 -1.35
N ALA A 14 -3.28 -6.15 -2.07
CA ALA A 14 -2.40 -5.47 -3.02
C ALA A 14 -3.10 -5.19 -4.37
N THR A 15 -2.69 -4.10 -5.02
CA THR A 15 -2.90 -3.88 -6.46
C THR A 15 -1.89 -4.69 -7.30
N MET A 16 -1.69 -4.37 -8.59
CA MET A 16 -0.84 -5.16 -9.48
C MET A 16 0.61 -5.18 -9.00
N LEU A 17 1.12 -6.36 -8.62
CA LEU A 17 2.48 -6.52 -8.13
C LEU A 17 3.53 -6.46 -9.25
N THR A 18 4.64 -5.77 -8.99
CA THR A 18 5.79 -5.63 -9.90
C THR A 18 7.13 -5.93 -9.20
N ASP A 19 8.15 -6.29 -9.97
CA ASP A 19 9.55 -6.47 -9.50
C ASP A 19 10.43 -5.25 -9.76
N THR A 20 9.83 -4.06 -9.83
CA THR A 20 10.57 -2.81 -9.97
C THR A 20 11.33 -2.49 -8.67
N PRO A 21 12.44 -1.73 -8.76
CA PRO A 21 13.08 -1.18 -7.56
C PRO A 21 12.08 -0.46 -6.65
N PRO A 22 12.27 -0.50 -5.32
CA PRO A 22 11.34 0.10 -4.38
C PRO A 22 11.24 1.61 -4.58
N VAL A 23 10.02 2.13 -4.46
CA VAL A 23 9.74 3.57 -4.40
C VAL A 23 9.96 4.11 -2.99
N GLY A 24 9.84 3.25 -1.97
CA GLY A 24 9.98 3.61 -0.56
C GLY A 24 8.71 4.23 0.05
N ALA A 25 7.56 4.08 -0.62
CA ALA A 25 6.28 4.54 -0.11
C ALA A 25 5.11 3.76 -0.73
N VAL A 26 4.05 3.59 0.04
CA VAL A 26 2.77 3.02 -0.39
C VAL A 26 1.62 3.96 -0.07
N HIS A 27 0.49 3.77 -0.73
CA HIS A 27 -0.78 4.36 -0.36
C HIS A 27 -1.67 3.28 0.25
N THR A 28 -2.20 3.55 1.45
CA THR A 28 -3.12 2.66 2.16
C THR A 28 -4.51 3.24 2.17
N ASP A 29 -5.51 2.40 1.94
CA ASP A 29 -6.92 2.78 1.99
C ASP A 29 -7.70 1.73 2.80
N PHE A 30 -8.68 2.19 3.58
CA PHE A 30 -9.56 1.33 4.37
C PHE A 30 -10.89 1.06 3.65
N GLU A 31 -11.17 1.74 2.54
CA GLU A 31 -12.32 1.45 1.71
C GLU A 31 -12.12 0.19 0.84
N ALA A 32 -13.21 -0.32 0.27
CA ALA A 32 -13.21 -1.58 -0.48
C ALA A 32 -12.25 -1.55 -1.68
N ASP A 33 -11.96 -0.37 -2.23
CA ASP A 33 -11.01 -0.17 -3.31
C ASP A 33 -9.99 0.89 -2.89
N ALA A 34 -8.69 0.62 -3.05
CA ALA A 34 -7.64 1.59 -2.76
C ALA A 34 -7.62 2.70 -3.82
N THR A 35 -8.53 3.67 -3.68
CA THR A 35 -8.82 4.69 -4.68
C THR A 35 -7.97 5.94 -4.41
N GLY A 36 -6.67 5.87 -4.68
CA GLY A 36 -5.81 7.05 -4.45
C GLY A 36 -4.36 6.92 -4.89
N GLY A 37 -3.82 5.70 -4.90
CA GLY A 37 -2.46 5.42 -5.35
C GLY A 37 -2.36 4.97 -6.80
N ASP A 38 -1.16 4.52 -7.16
CA ASP A 38 -0.84 3.87 -8.41
C ASP A 38 -1.37 2.44 -8.45
N TRP A 39 -1.83 2.00 -9.61
CA TRP A 39 -2.36 0.66 -9.82
C TRP A 39 -1.25 -0.42 -9.82
N LYS A 40 0.02 -0.01 -9.96
CA LYS A 40 1.20 -0.87 -9.76
C LYS A 40 1.78 -0.71 -8.36
N LEU A 41 2.23 -1.81 -7.77
CA LEU A 41 2.88 -1.85 -6.46
C LEU A 41 4.13 -2.74 -6.53
N GLY A 42 5.29 -2.20 -6.18
CA GLY A 42 6.52 -2.98 -6.09
C GLY A 42 6.43 -4.02 -4.97
N ARG A 43 6.87 -5.26 -5.22
CA ARG A 43 6.88 -6.33 -4.19
C ARG A 43 7.72 -5.95 -2.98
N ALA A 44 8.81 -5.20 -3.18
CA ALA A 44 9.65 -4.70 -2.09
C ALA A 44 8.88 -3.72 -1.19
N ASP A 45 8.15 -2.76 -1.77
CA ASP A 45 7.34 -1.81 -1.00
C ASP A 45 6.15 -2.52 -0.32
N TYR A 46 5.56 -3.52 -0.97
CA TYR A 46 4.50 -4.33 -0.38
C TYR A 46 4.98 -5.13 0.83
N ALA A 47 6.17 -5.73 0.74
CA ALA A 47 6.77 -6.45 1.87
C ALA A 47 6.99 -5.54 3.07
N MET A 48 7.44 -4.30 2.84
CA MET A 48 7.57 -3.31 3.92
C MET A 48 6.21 -2.97 4.54
N ALA A 49 5.18 -2.76 3.74
CA ALA A 49 3.83 -2.52 4.25
C ALA A 49 3.27 -3.70 5.09
N LEU A 50 3.61 -4.94 4.74
CA LEU A 50 3.24 -6.11 5.54
C LEU A 50 3.93 -6.12 6.91
N LEU A 51 5.20 -5.69 6.97
CA LEU A 51 5.93 -5.54 8.23
C LEU A 51 5.30 -4.43 9.09
N ASP A 52 4.99 -3.29 8.50
CA ASP A 52 4.33 -2.19 9.21
C ASP A 52 2.97 -2.63 9.78
N ILE A 53 2.20 -3.42 9.03
CA ILE A 53 0.87 -3.90 9.45
C ILE A 53 0.95 -4.94 10.56
N VAL A 54 1.92 -5.87 10.52
CA VAL A 54 2.03 -6.90 11.57
C VAL A 54 2.54 -6.33 12.90
N GLU A 55 3.23 -5.20 12.87
CA GLU A 55 3.71 -4.50 14.07
C GLU A 55 2.63 -3.59 14.70
N ASP A 56 1.51 -3.35 14.01
CA ASP A 56 0.42 -2.49 14.48
C ASP A 56 -0.80 -3.31 14.94
N ASP A 57 -0.96 -3.46 16.26
CA ASP A 57 -2.10 -4.16 16.88
C ASP A 57 -3.47 -3.57 16.49
N THR A 58 -3.54 -2.31 16.04
CA THR A 58 -4.79 -1.70 15.58
C THR A 58 -5.28 -2.29 14.24
N MET A 59 -4.41 -3.03 13.54
CA MET A 59 -4.71 -3.71 12.27
C MET A 59 -5.31 -5.10 12.47
N VAL A 60 -5.44 -5.58 13.71
CA VAL A 60 -6.13 -6.82 14.03
C VAL A 60 -7.60 -6.73 13.63
N ARG A 61 -8.06 -7.77 12.92
CA ARG A 61 -9.40 -7.90 12.32
C ARG A 61 -9.73 -6.79 11.31
N ARG A 62 -8.72 -6.27 10.61
CA ARG A 62 -8.88 -5.25 9.56
C ARG A 62 -8.54 -5.79 8.17
N ALA A 63 -9.28 -5.31 7.18
CA ALA A 63 -8.93 -5.45 5.78
C ALA A 63 -8.45 -4.10 5.24
N VAL A 64 -7.24 -4.06 4.70
CA VAL A 64 -6.56 -2.84 4.23
C VAL A 64 -6.20 -3.00 2.77
N GLY A 65 -6.53 -2.00 1.95
CA GLY A 65 -6.05 -1.89 0.57
C GLY A 65 -4.69 -1.21 0.52
N VAL A 66 -3.75 -1.78 -0.24
CA VAL A 66 -2.41 -1.22 -0.44
C VAL A 66 -2.12 -1.09 -1.93
N CYS A 67 -1.71 0.10 -2.33
CA CYS A 67 -1.34 0.39 -3.71
C CYS A 67 -0.06 1.23 -3.77
N GLY A 68 0.58 1.30 -4.95
CA GLY A 68 1.83 2.03 -5.08
C GLY A 68 1.64 3.52 -4.82
N GLN A 69 2.69 4.19 -4.33
CA GLN A 69 2.63 5.64 -4.21
C GLN A 69 2.62 6.28 -5.61
N ARG A 70 1.60 7.10 -5.90
CA ARG A 70 1.56 7.87 -7.14
C ARG A 70 2.62 8.97 -7.09
N ILE A 71 3.74 8.76 -7.76
CA ILE A 71 4.79 9.79 -7.89
C ILE A 71 4.30 10.82 -8.93
N ARG A 72 3.96 12.02 -8.47
CA ARG A 72 3.78 13.15 -9.40
C ARG A 72 5.17 13.62 -9.86
N PRO A 73 5.38 13.87 -11.17
CA PRO A 73 6.63 14.45 -11.62
C PRO A 73 6.82 15.81 -10.92
N ARG A 74 7.99 16.03 -10.30
CA ARG A 74 8.37 17.34 -9.78
C ARG A 74 8.32 18.33 -10.93
N THR A 75 7.35 19.25 -10.92
CA THR A 75 7.35 20.40 -11.83
C THR A 75 8.60 21.22 -11.53
N THR A 76 9.65 21.03 -12.34
CA THR A 76 10.80 21.91 -12.32
C THR A 76 10.34 23.20 -12.97
N ARG A 77 10.09 24.24 -12.17
CA ARG A 77 9.82 25.58 -12.67
C ARG A 77 11.14 26.10 -13.24
N ILE A 78 11.41 25.79 -14.51
CA ILE A 78 12.54 26.39 -15.23
C ILE A 78 12.15 27.86 -15.40
N GLY A 79 12.77 28.72 -14.61
CA GLY A 79 12.59 30.16 -14.68
C GLY A 79 12.92 30.63 -16.10
N ALA A 80 11.94 31.30 -16.73
CA ALA A 80 12.17 32.08 -17.93
C ALA A 80 13.21 33.16 -17.60
N ARG A 81 14.27 33.19 -18.40
CA ARG A 81 15.19 34.33 -18.50
C ARG A 81 14.59 35.37 -19.42
#